data_AF-A0A3M1RJH1-F1
#
_entry.id   AF-A0A3M1RJH1-F1
#
_cell.length_a   1.000
_cell.length_b   1.000
_cell.length_c   1.000
_cell.angle_alpha   90.00
_cell.angle_beta   90.00
_cell.angle_gamma   90.00
#
_symmetry.space_group_name_H-M   'P 1'
#
loop_
_entity.id
_entity.type
_entity.pdbx_description
1 polymer ?
#
loop_
_entity_poly.entity_id
_entity_poly.type
_entity_poly.pdbx_seq_one_letter_code
_entity_poly.pdbx_strand_id
1 'polypeptide(L)'
;MREKLLPIQEAVALIPSGASLAIGGSILRRHPLGFLREMVRQGKTGLHLFTWTSGLAVDFLVGAGCVSKVEAAYVGLDPFGLAQNFRRAVERGEIAIEDFTESSMIARFRAASMGLPCLPTMALLGTDMAERTTLARPITCPFTGQPMHMVAAARAEYTILHGFTSDVYG
;
A
#
# COMPACT_ATOMS: atom_id res chain seq x y z
N MET A 1 -26.82 -12.55 -7.84
CA MET A 1 -25.81 -11.48 -7.58
C MET A 1 -26.48 -10.45 -6.67
N ARG A 2 -25.75 -9.86 -5.71
CA ARG A 2 -26.33 -8.86 -4.78
C ARG A 2 -25.92 -7.46 -5.23
N GLU A 3 -26.85 -6.51 -5.17
CA GLU A 3 -26.58 -5.08 -5.38
C GLU A 3 -25.61 -4.52 -4.32
N LYS A 4 -24.61 -3.75 -4.76
CA LYS A 4 -23.49 -3.24 -3.95
C LYS A 4 -23.37 -1.71 -3.97
N LEU A 5 -24.35 -1.00 -4.54
CA LEU A 5 -24.35 0.46 -4.51
C LEU A 5 -24.58 0.96 -3.08
N LEU A 6 -23.68 1.82 -2.61
CA LEU A 6 -23.75 2.47 -1.32
C LEU A 6 -23.39 3.95 -1.47
N PRO A 7 -24.03 4.85 -0.69
CA PRO A 7 -23.52 6.20 -0.50
C PRO A 7 -22.09 6.18 0.04
N ILE A 8 -21.25 7.14 -0.37
CA ILE A 8 -19.82 7.14 -0.01
C ILE A 8 -19.60 7.22 1.51
N GLN A 9 -20.50 7.89 2.23
CA GLN A 9 -20.47 8.00 3.69
C GLN A 9 -20.62 6.63 4.35
N GLU A 10 -21.57 5.82 3.86
CA GLU A 10 -21.82 4.47 4.35
C GLU A 10 -20.66 3.53 4.00
N ALA A 11 -20.15 3.61 2.76
CA ALA A 11 -19.02 2.80 2.33
C ALA A 11 -17.75 3.09 3.16
N VAL A 12 -17.46 4.36 3.46
CA VAL A 12 -16.32 4.75 4.31
C VAL A 12 -16.53 4.38 5.77
N ALA A 13 -17.78 4.38 6.27
CA ALA A 13 -18.09 4.01 7.64
C ALA A 13 -17.69 2.55 7.95
N LEU A 14 -17.67 1.67 6.93
CA LEU A 14 -17.22 0.28 7.04
C LEU A 14 -15.74 0.12 7.39
N ILE A 15 -14.92 1.17 7.21
CA ILE A 15 -13.49 1.14 7.50
C ILE A 15 -13.26 1.69 8.91
N PRO A 16 -12.81 0.88 9.88
CA PRO A 16 -12.45 1.40 11.19
C PRO A 16 -11.12 2.17 11.16
N SER A 17 -10.92 3.05 12.14
CA SER A 17 -9.56 3.55 12.44
C SER A 17 -8.66 2.37 12.81
N GLY A 18 -7.37 2.45 12.47
CA GLY A 18 -6.43 1.34 12.66
C GLY A 18 -6.46 0.29 11.55
N ALA A 19 -7.40 0.36 10.61
CA ALA A 19 -7.51 -0.61 9.51
C ALA A 19 -6.29 -0.56 8.57
N SER A 20 -6.04 -1.71 7.95
CA SER A 20 -5.06 -1.87 6.90
C SER A 20 -5.67 -1.80 5.50
N LEU A 21 -5.08 -1.00 4.62
CA LEU A 21 -5.68 -0.59 3.34
C LEU A 21 -4.69 -0.74 2.19
N ALA A 22 -5.11 -1.43 1.13
CA ALA A 22 -4.45 -1.32 -0.17
C ALA A 22 -5.08 -0.18 -0.97
N ILE A 23 -4.27 0.81 -1.38
CA ILE A 23 -4.76 1.94 -2.18
C ILE A 23 -4.34 1.74 -3.63
N GLY A 24 -5.33 1.72 -4.52
CA GLY A 24 -5.11 1.64 -5.96
C GLY A 24 -4.68 2.96 -6.61
N GLY A 25 -4.47 2.88 -7.92
CA GLY A 25 -3.85 3.95 -8.70
C GLY A 25 -2.33 3.82 -8.74
N SER A 26 -1.67 4.77 -9.37
CA SER A 26 -0.20 4.83 -9.46
C SER A 26 0.26 6.27 -9.60
N ILE A 27 1.11 6.71 -8.66
CA ILE A 27 1.75 8.05 -8.62
C ILE A 27 0.73 9.21 -8.58
N LEU A 28 0.25 9.64 -9.76
CA LEU A 28 -0.74 10.71 -9.92
C LEU A 28 -2.03 10.22 -10.61
N ARG A 29 -2.06 8.95 -11.02
CA ARG A 29 -3.10 8.39 -11.87
C ARG A 29 -4.10 7.61 -11.03
N ARG A 30 -5.36 8.00 -11.13
CA ARG A 30 -6.51 7.18 -10.69
C ARG A 30 -6.49 6.80 -9.21
N HIS A 31 -5.97 7.69 -8.36
CA HIS A 31 -6.11 7.56 -6.92
C HIS A 31 -7.55 7.85 -6.48
N PRO A 32 -8.11 7.09 -5.51
CA PRO A 32 -9.50 7.21 -5.07
C PRO A 32 -9.73 8.41 -4.13
N LEU A 33 -9.32 9.62 -4.54
CA LEU A 33 -9.30 10.81 -3.68
C LEU A 33 -10.66 11.20 -3.11
N GLY A 34 -11.77 10.94 -3.83
CA GLY A 34 -13.12 11.17 -3.29
C GLY A 34 -13.39 10.35 -2.04
N PHE A 35 -13.01 9.07 -2.06
CA PHE A 35 -13.14 8.15 -0.93
C PHE A 35 -12.18 8.53 0.20
N LEU A 36 -10.93 8.90 -0.11
CA LEU A 36 -9.95 9.31 0.89
C LEU A 36 -10.33 10.63 1.59
N ARG A 37 -10.90 11.60 0.87
CA ARG A 37 -11.43 12.84 1.47
C ARG A 37 -12.54 12.56 2.46
N GLU A 38 -13.44 11.62 2.12
CA GLU A 38 -14.51 11.22 3.01
C GLU A 38 -13.96 10.49 4.26
N MET A 39 -12.91 9.68 4.12
CA MET A 39 -12.22 9.10 5.28
C MET A 39 -11.65 10.17 6.22
N VAL A 40 -11.02 11.21 5.67
CA VAL A 40 -10.54 12.36 6.46
C VAL A 40 -11.70 13.07 7.16
N ARG A 41 -12.82 13.29 6.46
CA ARG A 41 -14.03 13.93 7.02
C ARG A 41 -14.63 13.14 8.18
N GLN A 42 -14.56 11.81 8.12
CA GLN A 42 -15.01 10.92 9.20
C GLN A 42 -13.95 10.72 10.30
N GLY A 43 -12.81 11.40 10.24
CA GLY A 43 -11.77 11.32 11.27
C GLY A 43 -11.12 9.94 11.37
N LYS A 44 -10.98 9.22 10.26
CA LYS A 44 -10.25 7.93 10.26
C LYS A 44 -8.76 8.18 10.56
N THR A 45 -8.21 7.45 11.52
CA THR A 45 -6.80 7.60 11.93
C THR A 45 -6.11 6.24 12.10
N GLY A 46 -4.80 6.25 12.33
CA GLY A 46 -4.02 5.04 12.64
C GLY A 46 -3.90 4.05 11.49
N LEU A 47 -4.17 4.46 10.25
CA LEU A 47 -4.26 3.57 9.09
C LEU A 47 -2.90 3.01 8.68
N HIS A 48 -2.89 1.73 8.31
CA HIS A 48 -1.73 1.06 7.72
C HIS A 48 -1.93 0.93 6.21
N LEU A 49 -1.10 1.60 5.42
CA LEU A 49 -1.25 1.65 3.97
C LEU A 49 -0.29 0.70 3.25
N PHE A 50 -0.82 -0.09 2.32
CA PHE A 50 -0.06 -0.83 1.31
C PHE A 50 -0.25 -0.16 -0.04
N THR A 51 0.84 0.19 -0.72
CA THR A 51 0.78 0.76 -2.07
C THR A 51 1.92 0.21 -2.93
N TRP A 52 1.72 0.06 -4.23
CA TRP A 52 2.85 -0.29 -5.11
C TRP A 52 3.73 0.94 -5.35
N THR A 53 3.26 1.85 -6.20
CA THR A 53 3.82 3.19 -6.38
C THR A 53 2.71 4.20 -6.08
N SER A 54 2.95 5.15 -5.19
CA SER A 54 1.95 6.15 -4.82
C SER A 54 2.52 7.56 -4.90
N GLY A 55 1.66 8.53 -4.65
CA GLY A 55 2.00 9.93 -4.59
C GLY A 55 0.93 10.66 -3.83
N LEU A 56 0.03 11.31 -4.56
CA LEU A 56 -0.96 12.22 -4.00
C LEU A 56 -1.86 11.57 -2.94
N ALA A 57 -2.22 10.29 -3.09
CA ALA A 57 -3.07 9.60 -2.12
C ALA A 57 -2.40 9.45 -0.74
N VAL A 58 -1.15 8.98 -0.71
CA VAL A 58 -0.40 8.78 0.54
C VAL A 58 -0.06 10.13 1.14
N ASP A 59 0.44 11.07 0.34
CA ASP A 59 0.81 12.41 0.83
C ASP A 59 -0.39 13.15 1.45
N PHE A 60 -1.56 13.05 0.82
CA PHE A 60 -2.80 13.64 1.33
C PHE A 60 -3.22 13.04 2.69
N LEU A 61 -3.26 11.70 2.80
CA LEU A 61 -3.67 11.05 4.05
C LEU A 61 -2.67 11.28 5.18
N VAL A 62 -1.37 11.31 4.88
CA VAL A 62 -0.33 11.63 5.86
C VAL A 62 -0.46 13.08 6.31
N GLY A 63 -0.65 14.02 5.38
CA GLY A 63 -0.88 15.43 5.69
C GLY A 63 -2.12 15.67 6.54
N ALA A 64 -3.13 14.80 6.43
CA ALA A 64 -4.34 14.82 7.25
C ALA A 64 -4.20 14.11 8.62
N GLY A 65 -3.03 13.53 8.94
CA GLY A 65 -2.81 12.81 10.20
C GLY A 65 -3.51 11.46 10.29
N CYS A 66 -3.88 10.85 9.15
CA CYS A 66 -4.66 9.62 9.14
C CYS A 66 -3.82 8.34 9.23
N VAL A 67 -2.51 8.42 8.96
CA VAL A 67 -1.66 7.26 8.68
C VAL A 67 -0.70 6.97 9.84
N SER A 68 -0.53 5.70 10.19
CA SER A 68 0.46 5.22 11.17
C SER A 68 1.65 4.51 10.51
N LYS A 69 1.40 3.80 9.40
CA LYS A 69 2.41 3.01 8.68
C LYS A 69 2.17 3.04 7.18
N VAL A 70 3.24 3.09 6.39
CA VAL A 70 3.21 2.92 4.93
C VAL A 70 4.17 1.82 4.51
N GLU A 71 3.70 0.88 3.71
CA GLU A 71 4.52 -0.08 2.98
C GLU A 71 4.38 0.20 1.49
N ALA A 72 5.48 0.64 0.87
CA ALA A 72 5.47 1.11 -0.50
C ALA A 72 6.80 0.87 -1.19
N ALA A 73 6.79 0.90 -2.53
CA ALA A 73 8.03 0.95 -3.30
C ALA A 73 8.44 2.36 -3.71
N TYR A 74 7.47 3.28 -3.74
CA TYR A 74 7.72 4.67 -4.09
C TYR A 74 6.57 5.54 -3.59
N VAL A 75 6.90 6.72 -3.04
CA VAL A 75 5.94 7.79 -2.75
C VAL A 75 6.52 9.12 -3.23
N GLY A 76 5.95 9.68 -4.29
CA GLY A 76 6.37 10.96 -4.84
C GLY A 76 5.38 11.49 -5.87
N LEU A 77 5.52 12.78 -6.21
CA LEU A 77 4.59 13.48 -7.08
C LEU A 77 5.14 13.65 -8.50
N ASP A 78 6.17 12.88 -8.86
CA ASP A 78 6.78 12.80 -10.18
C ASP A 78 7.12 14.21 -10.75
N PRO A 79 6.44 14.80 -11.76
CA PRO A 79 6.82 16.12 -12.26
C PRO A 79 6.61 17.25 -11.24
N PHE A 80 5.84 17.01 -10.18
CA PHE A 80 5.59 18.00 -9.11
C PHE A 80 6.54 17.85 -7.91
N GLY A 81 7.52 16.95 -8.00
CA GLY A 81 8.57 16.80 -7.00
C GLY A 81 8.21 15.86 -5.86
N LEU A 82 8.69 16.18 -4.66
CA LEU A 82 8.59 15.30 -3.49
C LEU A 82 7.20 15.34 -2.85
N ALA A 83 6.76 14.20 -2.31
CA ALA A 83 5.63 14.11 -1.41
C ALA A 83 6.02 14.71 -0.04
N GLN A 84 5.78 16.01 0.15
CA GLN A 84 6.32 16.79 1.27
C GLN A 84 5.74 16.37 2.63
N ASN A 85 4.46 15.98 2.68
CA ASN A 85 3.84 15.53 3.92
C ASN A 85 4.35 14.15 4.31
N PHE A 86 4.43 13.23 3.35
CA PHE A 86 5.00 11.91 3.55
C PHE A 86 6.45 11.99 4.03
N ARG A 87 7.30 12.69 3.28
CA ARG A 87 8.73 12.85 3.60
C ARG A 87 8.92 13.41 5.01
N ARG A 88 8.24 14.52 5.33
CA ARG A 88 8.35 15.18 6.63
C ARG A 88 7.93 14.26 7.78
N ALA A 89 6.84 13.50 7.63
CA ALA A 89 6.36 12.59 8.66
C ALA A 89 7.35 11.42 8.89
N VAL A 90 7.93 10.88 7.82
CA VAL A 90 8.97 9.83 7.91
C VAL A 90 10.24 10.37 8.58
N GLU A 91 10.76 11.51 8.12
CA GLU A 91 11.99 12.11 8.67
C GLU A 91 11.86 12.49 10.15
N ARG A 92 10.64 12.77 10.62
CA ARG A 92 10.34 13.08 12.02
C ARG A 92 9.99 11.85 12.87
N GLY A 93 9.89 10.67 12.26
CA GLY A 93 9.45 9.45 12.95
C GLY A 93 7.98 9.47 13.38
N GLU A 94 7.14 10.31 12.75
CA GLU A 94 5.70 10.41 13.03
C GLU A 94 4.92 9.21 12.44
N ILE A 95 5.45 8.60 11.38
CA ILE A 95 4.89 7.38 10.77
C ILE A 95 5.99 6.34 10.54
N ALA A 96 5.62 5.06 10.61
CA ALA A 96 6.49 3.96 10.22
C ALA A 96 6.50 3.78 8.69
N ILE A 97 7.63 3.32 8.15
CA ILE A 97 7.77 2.97 6.75
C ILE A 97 8.41 1.58 6.61
N GLU A 98 7.88 0.77 5.71
CA GLU A 98 8.63 -0.36 5.15
C GLU A 98 8.88 -0.09 3.68
N ASP A 99 10.16 -0.05 3.33
CA ASP A 99 10.60 0.20 1.98
C ASP A 99 10.83 -1.11 1.23
N PHE A 100 10.35 -1.17 -0.01
CA PHE A 100 10.47 -2.33 -0.88
C PHE A 100 10.86 -1.90 -2.29
N THR A 101 11.64 -2.71 -3.00
CA THR A 101 11.77 -2.48 -4.45
C THR A 101 10.42 -2.69 -5.14
N GLU A 102 10.19 -2.02 -6.27
CA GLU A 102 8.94 -2.20 -7.04
C GLU A 102 8.64 -3.67 -7.33
N SER A 103 9.67 -4.44 -7.72
CA SER A 103 9.53 -5.87 -8.01
C SER A 103 9.23 -6.72 -6.77
N SER A 104 9.83 -6.40 -5.62
CA SER A 104 9.50 -7.11 -4.37
C SER A 104 8.09 -6.78 -3.91
N MET A 105 7.64 -5.53 -4.00
CA MET A 105 6.26 -5.15 -3.67
C MET A 105 5.23 -5.83 -4.58
N ILE A 106 5.52 -5.98 -5.89
CA ILE A 106 4.70 -6.79 -6.81
C ILE A 106 4.60 -8.23 -6.33
N ALA A 107 5.72 -8.85 -5.92
CA ALA A 107 5.69 -10.21 -5.39
C ALA A 107 4.83 -10.32 -4.13
N ARG A 108 4.86 -9.31 -3.25
CA ARG A 108 4.02 -9.27 -2.04
C ARG A 108 2.52 -9.17 -2.36
N PHE A 109 2.12 -8.32 -3.30
CA PHE A 109 0.73 -8.23 -3.75
C PHE A 109 0.27 -9.50 -4.48
N ARG A 110 1.13 -10.09 -5.31
CA ARG A 110 0.84 -11.38 -5.98
C ARG A 110 0.65 -12.51 -4.98
N ALA A 111 1.48 -12.57 -3.94
CA ALA A 111 1.33 -13.56 -2.87
C ALA A 111 -0.07 -13.44 -2.23
N ALA A 112 -0.48 -12.22 -1.90
CA ALA A 112 -1.81 -11.95 -1.34
C ALA A 112 -2.94 -12.35 -2.30
N SER A 113 -2.86 -11.99 -3.59
CA SER A 113 -3.89 -12.33 -4.57
C SER A 113 -4.01 -13.82 -4.85
N MET A 114 -2.91 -14.57 -4.73
CA MET A 114 -2.89 -16.03 -4.85
C MET A 114 -3.35 -16.75 -3.58
N GLY A 115 -3.63 -16.02 -2.50
CA GLY A 115 -3.93 -16.60 -1.20
C GLY A 115 -2.71 -17.22 -0.50
N LEU A 116 -1.49 -16.99 -1.00
CA LEU A 116 -0.25 -17.53 -0.45
C LEU A 116 0.31 -16.62 0.66
N PRO A 117 1.04 -17.18 1.64
CA PRO A 117 1.65 -16.39 2.71
C PRO A 117 2.86 -15.56 2.22
N CYS A 118 3.54 -16.01 1.17
CA CYS A 118 4.75 -15.38 0.66
C CYS A 118 5.06 -15.82 -0.78
N LEU A 119 5.94 -15.08 -1.46
CA LEU A 119 6.51 -15.45 -2.77
C LEU A 119 8.02 -15.17 -2.82
N PRO A 120 8.79 -15.90 -3.65
CA PRO A 120 10.21 -15.64 -3.85
C PRO A 120 10.44 -14.40 -4.73
N THR A 121 11.57 -13.73 -4.51
CA THR A 121 12.05 -12.62 -5.33
C THR A 121 13.58 -12.53 -5.31
N MET A 122 14.15 -12.13 -6.44
CA MET A 122 15.57 -11.76 -6.56
C MET A 122 15.81 -10.29 -6.25
N ALA A 123 14.76 -9.48 -6.18
CA ALA A 123 14.84 -8.02 -6.23
C ALA A 123 15.40 -7.35 -4.97
N LEU A 124 15.73 -8.13 -3.94
CA LEU A 124 16.38 -7.64 -2.72
C LEU A 124 17.84 -8.08 -2.61
N LEU A 125 18.33 -8.91 -3.53
CA LEU A 125 19.73 -9.34 -3.51
C LEU A 125 20.65 -8.18 -3.85
N GLY A 126 21.71 -8.01 -3.06
CA GLY A 126 22.67 -6.94 -3.24
C GLY A 126 22.19 -5.57 -2.75
N THR A 127 21.02 -5.48 -2.11
CA THR A 127 20.55 -4.28 -1.41
C THR A 127 20.56 -4.52 0.09
N ASP A 128 20.63 -3.45 0.88
CA ASP A 128 20.50 -3.49 2.34
C ASP A 128 19.02 -3.57 2.78
N MET A 129 18.07 -3.53 1.85
CA MET A 129 16.64 -3.52 2.16
C MET A 129 16.19 -4.80 2.86
N ALA A 130 16.75 -5.95 2.47
CA ALA A 130 16.45 -7.24 3.11
C ALA A 130 16.88 -7.28 4.59
N GLU A 131 17.91 -6.52 4.97
CA GLU A 131 18.42 -6.45 6.34
C GLU A 131 17.60 -5.50 7.22
N ARG A 132 16.82 -4.60 6.59
CA ARG A 132 16.04 -3.56 7.27
C ARG A 132 14.59 -3.94 7.53
N THR A 133 14.13 -5.12 7.09
CA THR A 133 12.74 -5.55 7.25
C THR A 133 12.65 -6.98 7.78
N THR A 134 11.65 -7.25 8.63
CA THR A 134 11.31 -8.61 9.07
C THR A 134 10.40 -9.35 8.09
N LEU A 135 9.98 -8.68 7.01
CA LEU A 135 9.04 -9.19 6.01
C LEU A 135 9.73 -9.87 4.81
N ALA A 136 11.06 -9.90 4.81
CA ALA A 136 11.87 -10.64 3.86
C ALA A 136 12.77 -11.64 4.61
N ARG A 137 12.95 -12.83 4.06
CA ARG A 137 13.88 -13.84 4.60
C ARG A 137 14.68 -14.50 3.49
N PRO A 138 15.98 -14.79 3.69
CA PRO A 138 16.78 -15.47 2.68
C PRO A 138 16.29 -16.91 2.49
N ILE A 139 16.32 -17.39 1.25
CA ILE A 139 16.10 -18.78 0.88
C ILE A 139 17.06 -19.21 -0.24
N THR A 140 17.20 -20.51 -0.43
CA THR A 140 17.91 -21.09 -1.58
C THR A 140 16.90 -21.79 -2.46
N CYS A 141 16.91 -21.51 -3.77
CA CYS A 141 16.06 -22.18 -4.73
C CYS A 141 16.35 -23.70 -4.73
N PRO A 142 15.36 -24.57 -4.47
CA PRO A 142 15.59 -26.01 -4.39
C PRO A 142 15.89 -26.65 -5.76
N PHE A 143 15.62 -25.96 -6.87
CA PHE A 143 15.85 -26.47 -8.22
C PHE A 143 17.19 -26.02 -8.83
N THR A 144 17.66 -24.81 -8.48
CA THR A 144 18.84 -24.20 -9.10
C THR A 144 19.98 -23.93 -8.12
N GLY A 145 19.75 -24.04 -6.81
CA GLY A 145 20.72 -23.66 -5.78
C GLY A 145 20.96 -22.15 -5.67
N GLN A 146 20.24 -21.32 -6.44
CA GLN A 146 20.44 -19.87 -6.43
C GLN A 146 19.89 -19.25 -5.13
N PRO A 147 20.64 -18.32 -4.49
CA PRO A 147 20.12 -17.55 -3.36
C PRO A 147 19.03 -16.60 -3.81
N MET A 148 17.98 -16.44 -3.00
CA MET A 148 16.84 -15.54 -3.23
C MET A 148 16.30 -15.04 -1.88
N HIS A 149 15.26 -14.21 -1.90
CA HIS A 149 14.48 -13.86 -0.72
C HIS A 149 13.03 -14.30 -0.86
N MET A 150 12.42 -14.78 0.22
CA MET A 150 10.96 -14.87 0.35
C MET A 150 10.43 -13.59 0.96
N VAL A 151 9.41 -12.99 0.34
CA VAL A 151 8.72 -11.81 0.86
C VAL A 151 7.30 -12.15 1.30
N ALA A 152 6.90 -11.67 2.48
CA ALA A 152 5.59 -11.89 3.05
C ALA A 152 4.50 -11.14 2.26
N ALA A 153 3.32 -11.76 2.14
CA ALA A 153 2.19 -11.19 1.41
C ALA A 153 1.74 -9.82 1.98
N ALA A 154 1.44 -8.87 1.11
CA ALA A 154 0.83 -7.59 1.48
C ALA A 154 -0.69 -7.76 1.61
N ARG A 155 -1.14 -8.21 2.78
CA ARG A 155 -2.56 -8.49 3.07
C ARG A 155 -3.21 -7.29 3.74
N ALA A 156 -4.01 -6.57 2.97
CA ALA A 156 -4.87 -5.51 3.48
C ALA A 156 -6.26 -6.06 3.83
N GLU A 157 -6.90 -5.50 4.84
CA GLU A 157 -8.30 -5.78 5.18
C GLU A 157 -9.26 -5.18 4.16
N TYR A 158 -8.93 -4.01 3.62
CA TYR A 158 -9.72 -3.34 2.60
C TYR A 158 -8.87 -2.91 1.41
N THR A 159 -9.46 -2.91 0.22
CA THR A 159 -8.82 -2.39 -1.00
C THR A 159 -9.69 -1.30 -1.59
N ILE A 160 -9.12 -0.13 -1.81
CA ILE A 160 -9.83 1.04 -2.35
C ILE A 160 -9.34 1.32 -3.75
N LEU A 161 -10.24 1.16 -4.72
CA LEU A 161 -9.97 1.39 -6.15
C LEU A 161 -10.87 2.49 -6.69
N HIS A 162 -10.39 3.18 -7.72
CA HIS A 162 -11.21 4.07 -8.53
C HIS A 162 -11.32 3.51 -9.95
N GLY A 163 -12.54 3.17 -10.37
CA GLY A 163 -12.88 2.72 -11.72
C GLY A 163 -13.59 3.83 -12.50
N PHE A 164 -13.56 3.74 -13.84
CA PHE A 164 -14.29 4.68 -14.70
C PHE A 164 -15.80 4.40 -14.72
N THR A 165 -16.16 3.12 -14.70
CA THR A 165 -17.53 2.63 -14.73
C THR A 165 -17.62 1.37 -13.87
N SER A 166 -18.82 1.09 -13.38
CA SER A 166 -19.21 -0.10 -12.62
C SER A 166 -20.70 -0.31 -12.88
N ASP A 167 -21.16 -1.56 -12.85
CA ASP A 167 -22.58 -1.83 -12.71
C ASP A 167 -22.97 -1.86 -11.22
N VAL A 168 -24.23 -2.17 -10.92
CA VAL A 168 -24.73 -2.22 -9.54
C VAL A 168 -24.22 -3.42 -8.75
N TYR A 169 -23.55 -4.37 -9.39
CA TYR A 169 -23.02 -5.59 -8.80
C TYR A 169 -21.50 -5.56 -8.58
N GLY A 170 -20.80 -4.58 -9.17
CA GLY A 170 -19.37 -4.31 -8.99
C GLY A 170 -18.55 -4.76 -10.18
#